data_AF-A9WKV5-F1
#
_entry.id   AF-A9WKV5-F1
#
_cell.length_a   1.000
_cell.length_b   1.000
_cell.length_c   1.000
_cell.angle_alpha   90.00
_cell.angle_beta   90.00
_cell.angle_gamma   90.00
#
_symmetry.space_group_name_H-M   'P 1'
#
loop_
_entity.id
_entity.type
_entity.pdbx_description
1 polymer ?
#
loop_
_entity_poly.entity_id
_entity_poly.type
_entity_poly.pdbx_seq_one_letter_code
_entity_poly.pdbx_strand_id
1 'polypeptide(L)'
;MERHNIPVSATKEAQIFWFTITGLCQEPSRDSHLYALEARPKSGLAEGQHTIVDLDYRPMFWGSAAQAREQIELILPQVTVAIGNAEECAVAVGTGTPDEQADRLLAAGVQIAVVKLGASGALAKTATERVISAPRSGADA
;
A
#
# COMPACT_ATOMS: atom_id res chain seq x y z
N MET A 1 8.95 18.68 -22.35
CA MET A 1 8.03 18.44 -21.22
C MET A 1 8.84 17.79 -20.13
N GLU A 2 8.78 18.32 -18.91
CA GLU A 2 9.46 17.75 -17.75
C GLU A 2 8.87 16.35 -17.50
N ARG A 3 9.74 15.33 -17.37
CA ARG A 3 9.34 13.92 -17.44
C ARG A 3 8.38 13.53 -16.31
N HIS A 4 8.48 14.18 -15.15
CA HIS A 4 7.62 13.98 -13.98
C HIS A 4 7.42 15.31 -13.24
N ASN A 5 6.17 15.67 -12.93
CA ASN A 5 5.85 16.84 -12.09
C ASN A 5 5.68 16.42 -10.63
N ILE A 6 6.76 15.91 -10.02
CA ILE A 6 6.79 15.45 -8.62
C ILE A 6 7.73 16.36 -7.80
N PRO A 7 7.27 16.97 -6.68
CA PRO A 7 8.13 17.77 -5.82
C PRO A 7 9.06 16.87 -4.99
N VAL A 8 10.16 16.40 -5.60
CA VAL A 8 11.04 15.36 -5.04
C VAL A 8 11.51 15.65 -3.61
N SER A 9 11.93 16.88 -3.31
CA SER A 9 12.37 17.22 -1.94
C SER A 9 11.25 17.05 -0.92
N ALA A 10 10.04 17.52 -1.25
CA ALA A 10 8.88 17.34 -0.38
C ALA A 10 8.51 15.86 -0.23
N THR A 11 8.58 15.06 -1.30
CA THR A 11 8.35 13.61 -1.24
C THR A 11 9.38 12.91 -0.35
N LYS A 12 10.66 13.28 -0.40
CA LYS A 12 11.72 12.72 0.46
C LYS A 12 11.58 13.11 1.93
N GLU A 13 11.19 14.34 2.19
CA GLU A 13 11.14 14.90 3.55
C GLU A 13 9.82 14.58 4.27
N ALA A 14 8.75 14.28 3.54
CA ALA A 14 7.45 13.98 4.12
C ALA A 14 7.53 12.86 5.17
N GLN A 15 6.87 13.07 6.30
CA GLN A 15 6.70 12.02 7.30
C GLN A 15 5.86 10.86 6.75
N ILE A 16 4.82 11.17 5.98
CA ILE A 16 3.99 10.17 5.30
C ILE A 16 3.93 10.52 3.82
N PHE A 17 4.35 9.59 2.98
CA PHE A 17 4.03 9.58 1.56
C PHE A 17 2.97 8.49 1.31
N TRP A 18 1.76 8.89 0.94
CA TRP A 18 0.63 7.98 0.71
C TRP A 18 0.21 8.03 -0.75
N PHE A 19 0.00 6.86 -1.37
CA PHE A 19 -0.55 6.75 -2.70
C PHE A 19 -1.46 5.52 -2.83
N THR A 20 -2.20 5.43 -3.94
CA THR A 20 -3.03 4.27 -4.26
C THR A 20 -2.50 3.55 -5.49
N ILE A 21 -2.74 2.24 -5.61
CA ILE A 21 -2.35 1.51 -6.83
C ILE A 21 -3.14 1.98 -8.05
N THR A 22 -4.31 2.60 -7.88
CA THR A 22 -5.06 3.20 -8.98
C THR A 22 -4.20 4.23 -9.75
N GLY A 23 -3.27 4.91 -9.08
CA GLY A 23 -2.27 5.77 -9.73
C GLY A 23 -1.28 5.03 -10.66
N LEU A 24 -1.23 3.70 -10.61
CA LEU A 24 -0.36 2.84 -11.42
C LEU A 24 -1.05 2.23 -12.64
N CYS A 25 -2.35 2.48 -12.84
CA CYS A 25 -3.12 1.80 -13.88
C CYS A 25 -2.79 2.27 -15.31
N GLN A 26 -2.31 3.51 -15.48
CA GLN A 26 -2.11 4.15 -16.77
C GLN A 26 -0.92 5.14 -16.76
N GLU A 27 -0.38 5.41 -17.94
CA GLU A 27 0.58 6.50 -18.14
C GLU A 27 -0.11 7.86 -18.29
N PRO A 28 0.53 8.97 -17.87
CA PRO A 28 1.88 9.09 -17.28
C PRO A 28 1.91 8.96 -15.74
N SER A 29 0.77 8.60 -15.14
CA SER A 29 0.64 8.52 -13.68
C SER A 29 1.51 7.43 -13.09
N ARG A 30 1.55 6.25 -13.73
CA ARG A 30 2.38 5.13 -13.30
C ARG A 30 3.85 5.51 -13.21
N ASP A 31 4.42 6.06 -14.28
CA ASP A 31 5.82 6.47 -14.32
C ASP A 31 6.14 7.52 -13.24
N SER A 32 5.21 8.45 -12.99
CA SER A 32 5.37 9.46 -11.93
C SER A 32 5.39 8.86 -10.51
N HIS A 33 4.62 7.81 -10.24
CA HIS A 33 4.66 7.11 -8.95
C HIS A 33 5.94 6.30 -8.79
N LEU A 34 6.39 5.61 -9.84
CA LEU A 34 7.65 4.86 -9.83
C LEU A 34 8.83 5.80 -9.59
N TYR A 35 8.85 6.96 -10.26
CA TYR A 35 9.86 8.00 -10.02
C TYR A 35 9.83 8.53 -8.58
N ALA A 36 8.63 8.74 -8.00
CA ALA A 36 8.51 9.17 -6.60
C ALA A 36 9.05 8.11 -5.61
N LEU A 37 8.82 6.82 -5.88
CA LEU A 37 9.33 5.70 -5.08
C LEU A 37 10.85 5.56 -5.21
N GLU A 38 11.40 5.67 -6.42
CA GLU A 38 12.85 5.65 -6.65
C GLU A 38 13.54 6.81 -5.92
N ALA A 39 12.93 8.00 -5.95
CA ALA A 39 13.45 9.16 -5.25
C ALA A 39 13.35 9.03 -3.72
N ARG A 40 12.48 8.16 -3.19
CA ARG A 40 12.26 7.94 -1.75
C ARG A 40 12.49 6.46 -1.38
N PRO A 41 13.73 5.95 -1.49
CA PRO A 41 14.01 4.54 -1.25
C PRO A 41 13.72 4.16 0.20
N LYS A 42 13.10 2.99 0.41
CA LYS A 42 12.73 2.48 1.74
C LYS A 42 13.90 2.44 2.72
N SER A 43 15.11 2.11 2.26
CA SER A 43 16.33 2.06 3.07
C SER A 43 16.86 3.43 3.51
N GLY A 44 16.39 4.52 2.90
CA GLY A 44 16.78 5.89 3.23
C GLY A 44 15.76 6.62 4.11
N LEU A 45 14.70 5.96 4.57
CA LEU A 45 13.69 6.56 5.43
C LEU A 45 14.23 6.74 6.85
N ALA A 46 14.00 7.92 7.44
CA ALA A 46 14.25 8.16 8.85
C ALA A 46 13.20 7.44 9.73
N GLU A 47 13.51 7.27 11.01
CA GLU A 47 12.55 6.73 11.98
C GLU A 47 11.26 7.57 11.99
N GLY A 48 10.10 6.89 11.98
CA GLY A 48 8.79 7.53 11.92
C GLY A 48 8.35 8.02 10.54
N GLN A 49 9.21 7.90 9.51
CA GLN A 49 8.80 8.12 8.12
C GLN A 49 8.20 6.86 7.52
N HIS A 50 7.12 7.03 6.76
CA HIS A 50 6.43 5.95 6.08
C HIS A 50 6.16 6.26 4.62
N THR A 51 6.19 5.22 3.80
CA THR A 51 5.62 5.18 2.46
C THR A 51 4.49 4.17 2.49
N ILE A 52 3.27 4.64 2.22
CA ILE A 52 2.03 3.88 2.39
C ILE A 52 1.38 3.69 1.04
N VAL A 53 1.09 2.42 0.72
CA VAL A 53 0.20 2.09 -0.40
C VAL A 53 -1.16 1.66 0.14
N ASP A 54 -2.21 2.36 -0.28
CA ASP A 54 -3.57 1.84 -0.21
C ASP A 54 -3.85 1.07 -1.49
N LEU A 55 -4.17 -0.22 -1.34
CA LEU A 55 -4.40 -1.11 -2.45
C LEU A 55 -5.61 -0.70 -3.28
N ASP A 56 -6.57 0.10 -2.77
CA ASP A 56 -7.71 0.76 -3.48
C ASP A 56 -7.93 0.26 -4.91
N TYR A 57 -8.24 -1.04 -5.05
CA TYR A 57 -8.24 -1.73 -6.32
C TYR A 57 -9.57 -1.46 -7.00
N ARG A 58 -9.50 -0.90 -8.20
CA ARG A 58 -10.65 -0.48 -9.00
C ARG A 58 -10.65 -1.24 -10.32
N PRO A 59 -11.36 -2.39 -10.42
CA PRO A 59 -11.28 -3.27 -11.58
C PRO A 59 -11.49 -2.56 -12.93
N MET A 60 -12.35 -1.54 -12.97
CA MET A 60 -12.64 -0.77 -14.18
C MET A 60 -11.46 -0.01 -14.78
N PHE A 61 -10.37 0.21 -14.01
CA PHE A 61 -9.18 0.92 -14.49
C PHE A 61 -8.09 0.01 -15.03
N TRP A 62 -8.25 -1.31 -14.90
CA TRP A 62 -7.24 -2.31 -15.24
C TRP A 62 -7.74 -3.23 -16.35
N GLY A 63 -6.84 -3.66 -17.24
CA GLY A 63 -7.18 -4.67 -18.25
C GLY A 63 -7.42 -6.05 -17.64
N SER A 64 -6.82 -6.34 -16.48
CA SER A 64 -7.08 -7.53 -15.68
C SER A 64 -6.53 -7.37 -14.25
N ALA A 65 -6.98 -8.23 -13.33
CA ALA A 65 -6.40 -8.33 -11.99
C ALA A 65 -4.92 -8.75 -12.03
N ALA A 66 -4.51 -9.57 -13.02
CA ALA A 66 -3.12 -9.97 -13.21
C ALA A 66 -2.22 -8.77 -13.54
N GLN A 67 -2.71 -7.85 -14.39
CA GLN A 67 -1.98 -6.62 -14.70
C GLN A 67 -1.80 -5.72 -13.47
N ALA A 68 -2.83 -5.61 -12.62
CA ALA A 68 -2.71 -4.88 -11.36
C ALA A 68 -1.68 -5.54 -10.44
N ARG A 69 -1.74 -6.88 -10.31
CA ARG A 69 -0.80 -7.67 -9.52
C ARG A 69 0.65 -7.47 -9.96
N GLU A 70 0.94 -7.47 -11.25
CA GLU A 70 2.29 -7.20 -11.78
C GLU A 70 2.82 -5.85 -11.29
N GLN A 71 2.00 -4.80 -11.27
CA GLN A 71 2.42 -3.48 -10.77
C GLN A 71 2.57 -3.45 -9.25
N ILE A 72 1.70 -4.15 -8.51
CA ILE A 72 1.75 -4.26 -7.06
C ILE A 72 3.05 -4.97 -6.63
N GLU A 73 3.40 -6.09 -7.27
CA GLU A 73 4.61 -6.86 -6.97
C GLU A 73 5.89 -6.03 -7.12
N LEU A 74 5.92 -5.06 -8.06
CA LEU A 74 7.05 -4.14 -8.23
C LEU A 74 7.19 -3.13 -7.08
N ILE A 75 6.08 -2.67 -6.49
CA ILE A 75 6.09 -1.58 -5.51
C ILE A 75 6.09 -2.07 -4.06
N LEU A 76 5.60 -3.26 -3.75
CA LEU A 76 5.54 -3.77 -2.36
C LEU A 76 6.91 -3.78 -1.65
N PRO A 77 8.02 -4.15 -2.31
CA PRO A 77 9.34 -4.06 -1.68
C PRO A 77 9.80 -2.64 -1.37
N GLN A 78 9.22 -1.62 -2.01
CA GLN A 78 9.63 -0.22 -1.92
C GLN A 78 8.84 0.59 -0.89
N VAL A 79 7.75 0.04 -0.35
CA VAL A 79 6.87 0.73 0.63
C VAL A 79 7.03 0.14 2.03
N THR A 80 6.65 0.91 3.05
CA THR A 80 6.70 0.46 4.45
C THR A 80 5.36 -0.10 4.93
N VAL A 81 4.23 0.40 4.38
CA VAL A 81 2.88 -0.01 4.81
C VAL A 81 2.03 -0.35 3.59
N ALA A 82 1.29 -1.45 3.65
CA ALA A 82 0.21 -1.76 2.72
C ALA A 82 -1.13 -1.87 3.44
N ILE A 83 -2.17 -1.28 2.86
CA ILE A 83 -3.52 -1.25 3.41
C ILE A 83 -4.49 -1.75 2.34
N GLY A 84 -5.33 -2.73 2.66
CA GLY A 84 -6.34 -3.22 1.73
C GLY A 84 -7.48 -3.98 2.41
N ASN A 85 -8.58 -4.21 1.72
CA ASN A 85 -9.61 -5.17 2.13
C ASN A 85 -9.24 -6.58 1.60
N ALA A 86 -10.08 -7.57 1.90
CA ALA A 86 -9.81 -8.96 1.49
C ALA A 86 -9.71 -9.15 -0.03
N GLU A 87 -10.52 -8.42 -0.82
CA GLU A 87 -10.50 -8.49 -2.29
C GLU A 87 -9.24 -7.83 -2.86
N GLU A 88 -8.92 -6.63 -2.38
CA GLU A 88 -7.70 -5.89 -2.72
C GLU A 88 -6.44 -6.70 -2.39
N CYS A 89 -6.39 -7.30 -1.21
CA CYS A 89 -5.29 -8.17 -0.80
C CYS A 89 -5.24 -9.46 -1.64
N ALA A 90 -6.39 -9.98 -2.07
CA ALA A 90 -6.42 -11.16 -2.94
C ALA A 90 -5.80 -10.88 -4.31
N VAL A 91 -6.03 -9.70 -4.86
CA VAL A 91 -5.37 -9.24 -6.09
C VAL A 91 -3.86 -9.06 -5.86
N ALA A 92 -3.47 -8.43 -4.76
CA ALA A 92 -2.07 -8.14 -4.45
C ALA A 92 -1.23 -9.40 -4.19
N VAL A 93 -1.71 -10.31 -3.33
CA VAL A 93 -0.91 -11.40 -2.76
C VAL A 93 -1.62 -12.76 -2.74
N GLY A 94 -2.76 -12.86 -3.41
CA GLY A 94 -3.55 -14.10 -3.50
C GLY A 94 -4.62 -14.23 -2.42
N THR A 95 -5.63 -15.06 -2.69
CA THR A 95 -6.76 -15.33 -1.79
C THR A 95 -6.32 -15.99 -0.49
N GLY A 96 -7.00 -15.70 0.61
CA GLY A 96 -6.76 -16.30 1.92
C GLY A 96 -7.57 -15.61 3.00
N THR A 97 -7.38 -16.04 4.24
CA THR A 97 -7.84 -15.32 5.42
C THR A 97 -7.11 -13.98 5.56
N PRO A 98 -7.66 -13.01 6.32
CA PRO A 98 -6.97 -11.74 6.58
C PRO A 98 -5.56 -11.90 7.14
N ASP A 99 -5.34 -12.90 8.01
CA ASP A 99 -4.03 -13.22 8.56
C ASP A 99 -3.05 -13.71 7.51
N GLU A 100 -3.46 -14.68 6.68
CA GLU A 100 -2.60 -15.19 5.59
C GLU A 100 -2.27 -14.10 4.57
N GLN A 101 -3.23 -13.22 4.28
CA GLN A 101 -3.02 -12.09 3.39
C GLN A 101 -2.05 -11.06 3.98
N ALA A 102 -2.20 -10.74 5.28
CA ALA A 102 -1.26 -9.87 5.98
C ALA A 102 0.16 -10.47 6.00
N ASP A 103 0.28 -11.79 6.23
CA ASP A 103 1.58 -12.48 6.20
C ASP A 103 2.25 -12.42 4.83
N ARG A 104 1.48 -12.59 3.75
CA ARG A 104 2.03 -12.48 2.40
C ARG A 104 2.41 -11.05 2.02
N LEU A 105 1.69 -10.04 2.50
CA LEU A 105 2.10 -8.64 2.34
C LEU A 105 3.44 -8.38 3.04
N LEU A 106 3.61 -8.86 4.27
CA LEU A 106 4.88 -8.77 5.00
C LEU A 106 6.01 -9.51 4.27
N ALA A 107 5.74 -10.73 3.78
CA ALA A 107 6.70 -11.49 2.98
C ALA A 107 7.07 -10.79 1.66
N ALA A 108 6.16 -9.99 1.09
CA ALA A 108 6.41 -9.17 -0.10
C ALA A 108 7.22 -7.90 0.19
N GLY A 109 7.53 -7.61 1.46
CA GLY A 109 8.53 -6.61 1.83
C GLY A 109 8.00 -5.39 2.58
N VAL A 110 6.70 -5.30 2.87
CA VAL A 110 6.17 -4.23 3.74
C VAL A 110 6.51 -4.53 5.20
N GLN A 111 6.56 -3.49 6.04
CA GLN A 111 6.81 -3.62 7.48
C GLN A 111 5.52 -3.70 8.29
N ILE A 112 4.45 -3.09 7.78
CA ILE A 112 3.12 -3.09 8.39
C ILE A 112 2.09 -3.46 7.32
N ALA A 113 1.31 -4.51 7.58
CA ALA A 113 0.19 -4.90 6.74
C ALA A 113 -1.13 -4.62 7.47
N VAL A 114 -2.07 -3.96 6.80
CA VAL A 114 -3.41 -3.68 7.33
C VAL A 114 -4.47 -4.29 6.43
N VAL A 115 -5.30 -5.17 7.00
CA VAL A 115 -6.43 -5.79 6.30
C VAL A 115 -7.74 -5.29 6.90
N LYS A 116 -8.52 -4.56 6.10
CA LYS A 116 -9.86 -4.06 6.44
C LYS A 116 -10.82 -5.24 6.58
N LEU A 117 -11.54 -5.31 7.71
CA LEU A 117 -12.49 -6.38 8.06
C LEU A 117 -13.97 -5.93 7.97
N GLY A 118 -14.22 -4.80 7.30
CA GLY A 118 -15.56 -4.20 7.22
C GLY A 118 -16.07 -3.80 8.60
N ALA A 119 -17.29 -4.24 8.95
CA ALA A 119 -17.91 -3.93 10.24
C ALA A 119 -17.16 -4.50 11.45
N SER A 120 -16.25 -5.46 11.25
CA SER A 120 -15.43 -6.03 12.32
C SER A 120 -14.16 -5.23 12.61
N GLY A 121 -13.95 -4.09 11.93
CA GLY A 121 -12.81 -3.20 12.15
C GLY A 121 -11.64 -3.51 11.22
N ALA A 122 -10.42 -3.55 11.74
CA ALA A 122 -9.20 -3.78 10.95
C ALA A 122 -8.18 -4.68 11.68
N LEU A 123 -7.55 -5.56 10.92
CA LEU A 123 -6.34 -6.29 11.33
C LEU A 123 -5.12 -5.45 10.95
N ALA A 124 -4.20 -5.25 11.89
CA ALA A 124 -2.86 -4.72 11.61
C ALA A 124 -1.80 -5.73 12.08
N LYS A 125 -0.77 -5.94 11.28
CA LYS A 125 0.29 -6.91 11.55
C LYS A 125 1.67 -6.36 11.18
N THR A 126 2.64 -6.62 12.04
CA THR A 126 4.09 -6.46 11.78
C THR A 126 4.74 -7.84 11.88
N ALA A 127 6.07 -7.92 11.73
CA ALA A 127 6.80 -9.17 11.92
C ALA A 127 6.66 -9.76 13.34
N THR A 128 6.36 -8.92 14.34
CA THR A 128 6.37 -9.30 15.76
C THR A 128 5.05 -9.05 16.49
N GLU A 129 4.11 -8.33 15.87
CA GLU A 129 2.89 -7.90 16.52
C GLU A 129 1.68 -8.09 15.61
N ARG A 130 0.54 -8.40 16.23
CA ARG A 130 -0.76 -8.55 15.58
C ARG A 130 -1.83 -7.92 16.46
N VAL A 131 -2.59 -6.99 15.90
CA VAL A 131 -3.67 -6.28 16.60
C VAL A 131 -4.94 -6.30 15.75
N ILE A 132 -6.09 -6.46 16.41
CA ILE A 132 -7.40 -6.17 15.84
C ILE A 132 -7.90 -4.88 16.47
N SER A 133 -8.12 -3.86 15.64
CA SER A 133 -8.79 -2.63 16.07
C SER A 133 -10.28 -2.78 15.80
N ALA A 134 -11.09 -2.81 16.87
CA ALA A 134 -12.53 -2.79 16.76
C ALA A 134 -13.02 -1.46 16.15
N PRO A 135 -14.17 -1.43 15.45
CA PRO A 135 -14.75 -0.17 15.01
C PRO A 135 -15.05 0.73 16.21
N ARG A 136 -14.87 2.05 16.05
CA ARG A 136 -15.36 2.99 17.06
C ARG A 136 -16.89 2.95 17.07
N SER A 137 -17.50 2.55 18.18
CA SER A 137 -18.90 2.88 18.44
C SER A 137 -19.01 4.39 18.66
N GLY A 138 -19.99 5.04 18.01
CA GLY A 138 -20.19 6.50 18.10
C GLY A 138 -20.65 7.04 19.47
N ALA A 139 -20.31 6.35 20.56
CA ALA A 139 -20.68 6.74 21.93
C ALA A 139 -19.58 7.57 22.63
N ASP A 140 -18.38 7.66 22.06
CA ASP A 140 -17.23 8.39 22.64
C ASP A 140 -16.74 9.53 21.72
N ALA A 141 -17.65 10.21 21.01
CA ALA A 141 -17.36 11.40 20.20
C ALA A 141 -18.12 12.62 20.73
#